data_AF-A0A967AAP2-F1
#
_entry.id   AF-A0A967AAP2-F1
#
_cell.length_a   1.000
_cell.length_b   1.000
_cell.length_c   1.000
_cell.angle_alpha   90.00
_cell.angle_beta   90.00
_cell.angle_gamma   90.00
#
_symmetry.space_group_name_H-M   'P 1'
#
loop_
_entity.id
_entity.type
_entity.pdbx_description
1 polymer ?
#
loop_
_entity_poly.entity_id
_entity_poly.type
_entity_poly.pdbx_seq_one_letter_code
_entity_poly.pdbx_strand_id
1 'polypeptide(L)'
;MRLIFLVMSLTSSLLLLGPRAWALEFSADQVTKIQGKLQKANIYYRDTMWRIEHHTMGPVNVSIVRKDKKLVWLLLSRMKHFKTVPYSPDQDLRVTEQLDGEISRQEIGTEMRDGHPTILYEVTTKHGERIEEYYQWLATDIRF
;
A
#
# COMPACT_ATOMS: atom_id res chain seq x y z
N MET A 1 -23.47 -19.85 -45.32
CA MET A 1 -23.71 -20.11 -43.87
C MET A 1 -22.49 -20.62 -43.10
N ARG A 2 -21.58 -21.44 -43.65
CA ARG A 2 -20.40 -21.94 -42.90
C ARG A 2 -19.28 -20.91 -42.62
N LEU A 3 -19.16 -19.84 -43.43
CA LEU A 3 -18.12 -18.82 -43.24
C LEU A 3 -18.42 -17.82 -42.10
N ILE A 4 -19.72 -17.58 -41.80
CA ILE A 4 -20.14 -16.60 -40.78
C ILE A 4 -19.90 -17.12 -39.37
N PHE A 5 -20.04 -18.43 -39.14
CA PHE A 5 -19.71 -19.07 -37.86
C PHE A 5 -18.20 -19.06 -37.55
N LEU A 6 -17.34 -19.10 -38.58
CA LEU A 6 -15.89 -19.08 -38.39
C LEU A 6 -15.39 -17.70 -37.93
N VAL A 7 -15.98 -16.62 -38.44
CA VAL A 7 -15.62 -15.23 -38.08
C VAL A 7 -16.13 -14.87 -36.67
N MET A 8 -17.31 -15.35 -36.26
CA MET A 8 -17.79 -15.19 -34.88
C MET A 8 -16.99 -16.03 -33.86
N SER A 9 -16.47 -17.19 -34.26
CA SER A 9 -15.61 -18.00 -33.39
C SER A 9 -14.26 -17.32 -33.12
N LEU A 10 -13.70 -16.62 -34.11
CA LEU A 10 -12.39 -15.98 -33.97
C LEU A 10 -12.44 -14.68 -33.15
N THR A 11 -13.57 -13.95 -33.18
CA THR A 11 -13.77 -12.77 -32.33
C THR A 11 -14.06 -13.15 -30.87
N SER A 12 -14.70 -14.30 -30.62
CA SER A 12 -14.99 -14.76 -29.25
C SER A 12 -13.75 -15.25 -28.50
N SER A 13 -12.76 -15.84 -29.19
CA SER A 13 -11.50 -16.26 -28.55
C SER A 13 -10.58 -15.11 -28.14
N LEU A 14 -10.74 -13.91 -28.70
CA LEU A 14 -9.92 -12.74 -28.36
C LEU A 14 -10.34 -12.05 -27.05
N LEU A 15 -11.55 -12.33 -26.54
CA LEU A 15 -12.07 -11.75 -25.28
C LEU A 15 -11.55 -12.47 -24.02
N LEU A 16 -10.93 -13.65 -24.15
CA LEU A 16 -10.39 -14.42 -23.01
C LEU A 16 -8.96 -14.01 -22.63
N LEU A 17 -8.35 -13.09 -23.39
CA LEU A 17 -7.04 -12.48 -23.11
C LEU A 17 -7.19 -11.07 -22.55
N GLY A 18 -8.24 -10.82 -21.75
CA GLY A 18 -8.32 -9.59 -20.96
C GLY A 18 -7.10 -9.47 -20.04
N PRO A 19 -6.56 -8.26 -19.84
CA PRO A 19 -5.43 -8.08 -18.94
C PRO A 19 -5.79 -8.67 -17.57
N ARG A 20 -4.99 -9.64 -17.11
CA ARG A 20 -5.04 -10.03 -15.70
C ARG A 20 -4.68 -8.76 -14.94
N ALA A 21 -5.64 -8.16 -14.25
CA ALA A 21 -5.38 -7.03 -13.37
C ALA A 21 -4.60 -7.58 -12.16
N TRP A 22 -3.27 -7.53 -12.24
CA TRP A 22 -2.41 -7.80 -11.10
C TRP A 22 -2.47 -6.55 -10.24
N ALA A 23 -3.49 -6.48 -9.39
CA ALA A 23 -3.55 -5.47 -8.34
C ALA A 23 -2.60 -5.92 -7.24
N LEU A 24 -1.78 -5.00 -6.73
CA LEU A 24 -0.89 -5.28 -5.62
C LEU A 24 -1.73 -5.63 -4.39
N GLU A 25 -1.48 -6.81 -3.81
CA GLU A 25 -2.14 -7.30 -2.60
C GLU A 25 -1.11 -7.90 -1.64
N PHE A 26 -1.15 -7.47 -0.38
CA PHE A 26 -0.34 -8.07 0.68
C PHE A 26 -0.97 -7.86 2.05
N SER A 27 -0.49 -8.62 3.03
CA SER A 27 -0.68 -8.34 4.45
C SER A 27 0.69 -8.15 5.12
N ALA A 28 0.78 -7.23 6.07
CA ALA A 28 2.02 -6.94 6.78
C ALA A 28 1.78 -6.55 8.24
N ASP A 29 2.75 -6.85 9.09
CA ASP A 29 2.88 -6.23 10.40
C ASP A 29 3.56 -4.86 10.24
N GLN A 30 2.98 -3.83 10.85
CA GLN A 30 3.57 -2.50 10.93
C GLN A 30 3.99 -2.20 12.37
N VAL A 31 5.24 -1.77 12.52
CA VAL A 31 5.76 -1.25 13.80
C VAL A 31 6.21 0.18 13.58
N THR A 32 5.59 1.11 14.29
CA THR A 32 5.92 2.54 14.26
C THR A 32 6.53 2.95 15.59
N LYS A 33 7.72 3.55 15.55
CA LYS A 33 8.40 4.08 16.73
C LYS A 33 8.53 5.59 16.62
N ILE A 34 7.85 6.33 17.50
CA ILE A 34 7.91 7.80 17.54
C ILE A 34 8.24 8.23 18.95
N GLN A 35 9.33 9.00 19.13
CA GLN A 35 9.75 9.52 20.45
C GLN A 35 9.77 8.44 21.55
N GLY A 36 10.28 7.26 21.22
CA GLY A 36 10.36 6.11 22.13
C GLY A 36 9.06 5.30 22.31
N LYS A 37 7.92 5.78 21.81
CA LYS A 37 6.64 5.04 21.84
C LYS A 37 6.55 4.10 20.65
N LEU A 38 6.28 2.83 20.93
CA LEU A 38 6.03 1.80 19.93
C LEU A 38 4.53 1.65 19.71
N GLN A 39 4.11 1.64 18.46
CA GLN A 39 2.76 1.32 18.01
C GLN A 39 2.84 0.14 17.05
N LYS A 40 1.93 -0.82 17.21
CA LYS A 40 1.82 -1.98 16.33
C LYS A 40 0.50 -1.92 15.57
N ALA A 41 0.51 -2.34 14.32
CA ALA A 41 -0.68 -2.47 13.52
C ALA A 41 -0.56 -3.63 12.55
N ASN A 42 -1.70 -4.16 12.10
CA ASN A 42 -1.78 -5.08 10.98
C ASN A 42 -2.33 -4.35 9.77
N ILE A 43 -1.64 -4.47 8.64
CA ILE A 43 -2.02 -3.91 7.35
C ILE A 43 -2.55 -5.02 6.45
N TYR A 44 -3.67 -4.75 5.80
CA TYR A 44 -4.23 -5.57 4.72
C TYR A 44 -4.43 -4.64 3.53
N TYR A 45 -3.59 -4.79 2.51
CA TYR A 45 -3.47 -3.84 1.40
C TYR A 45 -4.01 -4.41 0.10
N ARG A 46 -4.73 -3.56 -0.63
CA ARG A 46 -5.08 -3.67 -2.06
C ARG A 46 -5.02 -2.27 -2.67
N ASP A 47 -4.67 -2.13 -3.95
CA ASP A 47 -4.44 -0.83 -4.63
C ASP A 47 -5.38 0.33 -4.24
N THR A 48 -6.70 0.08 -4.26
CA THR A 48 -7.72 1.11 -4.00
C THR A 48 -8.39 1.00 -2.64
N MET A 49 -7.97 0.03 -1.82
CA MET A 49 -8.56 -0.25 -0.52
C MET A 49 -7.57 -0.92 0.42
N TRP A 50 -7.37 -0.34 1.60
CA TRP A 50 -6.59 -0.97 2.65
C TRP A 50 -7.26 -0.86 4.01
N ARG A 51 -6.95 -1.84 4.86
CA ARG A 51 -7.37 -1.88 6.26
C ARG A 51 -6.15 -1.84 7.16
N ILE A 52 -6.23 -1.02 8.20
CA ILE A 52 -5.24 -0.97 9.27
C ILE A 52 -5.97 -1.31 10.57
N GLU A 53 -5.50 -2.34 11.25
CA GLU A 53 -5.95 -2.72 12.59
C GLU A 53 -4.95 -2.19 13.60
N HIS A 54 -5.37 -1.24 14.44
CA HIS A 54 -4.50 -0.52 15.36
C HIS A 54 -4.45 -1.22 16.71
N HIS A 55 -3.32 -1.86 17.01
CA HIS A 55 -3.10 -2.56 18.29
C HIS A 55 -2.62 -1.55 19.33
N THR A 56 -3.59 -0.93 20.01
CA THR A 56 -3.37 -0.07 21.17
C THR A 56 -3.81 -0.79 22.44
N MET A 57 -3.57 -0.21 23.63
CA MET A 57 -4.08 -0.77 24.88
C MET A 57 -5.63 -0.78 24.89
N GLY A 58 -6.22 -1.97 24.80
CA GLY A 58 -7.67 -2.19 24.81
C GLY A 58 -8.21 -2.70 23.47
N PRO A 59 -9.50 -2.45 23.15
CA PRO A 59 -10.11 -2.93 21.91
C PRO A 59 -9.40 -2.37 20.66
N VAL A 60 -9.18 -3.23 19.67
CA VAL A 60 -8.56 -2.87 18.38
C VAL A 60 -9.46 -1.90 17.63
N ASN A 61 -8.95 -0.71 17.31
CA ASN A 61 -9.62 0.21 16.39
C ASN A 61 -9.23 -0.12 14.96
N VAL A 62 -10.12 0.12 14.00
CA VAL A 62 -9.86 -0.22 12.59
C VAL A 62 -10.06 1.01 11.72
N SER A 63 -9.11 1.27 10.82
CA SER A 63 -9.27 2.21 9.71
C SER A 63 -9.39 1.43 8.41
N ILE A 64 -10.43 1.70 7.63
CA ILE A 64 -10.61 1.13 6.29
C ILE A 64 -10.64 2.28 5.30
N VAL A 65 -9.58 2.42 4.51
CA VAL A 65 -9.51 3.44 3.46
C VAL A 65 -10.09 2.89 2.17
N ARG A 66 -10.95 3.67 1.53
CA ARG A 66 -11.62 3.38 0.27
C ARG A 66 -11.32 4.50 -0.72
N LYS A 67 -10.18 4.40 -1.40
CA LYS A 67 -9.74 5.39 -2.40
C LYS A 67 -10.71 5.46 -3.57
N ASP A 68 -11.26 4.30 -3.96
CA ASP A 68 -12.33 4.16 -4.95
C ASP A 68 -13.61 4.94 -4.61
N LYS A 69 -13.89 5.13 -3.31
CA LYS A 69 -15.07 5.86 -2.81
C LYS A 69 -14.73 7.22 -2.21
N LYS A 70 -13.47 7.62 -2.22
CA LYS A 70 -12.95 8.86 -1.61
C LYS A 70 -13.37 9.02 -0.14
N LEU A 71 -13.37 7.93 0.63
CA LEU A 71 -13.75 7.94 2.04
C LEU A 71 -12.91 7.00 2.89
N VAL A 72 -13.01 7.16 4.20
CA VAL A 72 -12.45 6.26 5.21
C VAL A 72 -13.52 5.91 6.22
N TRP A 73 -13.61 4.63 6.56
CA TRP A 73 -14.40 4.14 7.69
C TRP A 73 -13.50 3.94 8.91
N LEU A 74 -13.88 4.54 10.02
CA LEU A 74 -13.23 4.39 11.32
C LEU A 74 -14.14 3.56 12.21
N LEU A 75 -13.73 2.33 12.55
CA LEU A 75 -14.42 1.48 13.51
C LEU A 75 -13.83 1.73 14.90
N LEU A 76 -14.63 2.35 15.76
CA LEU A 76 -14.25 2.80 17.09
C LEU A 76 -14.73 1.78 18.12
N SER A 77 -13.98 0.69 18.26
CA SER A 77 -14.41 -0.52 18.96
C SER A 77 -14.81 -0.29 20.42
N ARG A 78 -14.08 0.57 21.15
CA ARG A 78 -14.42 0.94 22.54
C ARG A 78 -15.80 1.59 22.65
N MET A 79 -16.16 2.42 21.67
CA MET A 79 -17.44 3.14 21.63
C MET A 79 -18.57 2.34 20.98
N LYS A 80 -18.27 1.17 20.41
CA LYS A 80 -19.20 0.39 19.56
C LYS A 80 -19.85 1.26 18.47
N HIS A 81 -19.05 2.12 17.86
CA HIS A 81 -19.51 3.10 16.89
C HIS A 81 -18.62 3.10 15.65
N PHE A 82 -19.12 3.63 14.54
CA PHE A 82 -18.30 3.89 13.35
C PHE A 82 -18.50 5.30 12.85
N LYS A 83 -17.47 5.85 12.20
CA LYS A 83 -17.54 7.14 11.51
C LYS A 83 -17.07 7.00 10.08
N THR A 84 -17.70 7.76 9.19
CA THR A 84 -17.22 7.97 7.82
C THR A 84 -16.58 9.34 7.77
N VAL A 85 -15.35 9.42 7.27
CA VAL A 85 -14.65 10.68 7.03
C VAL A 85 -14.18 10.75 5.57
N PRO A 86 -14.01 11.95 4.99
CA PRO A 86 -13.41 12.09 3.68
C PRO A 86 -12.00 11.49 3.63
N TYR A 87 -11.63 10.95 2.48
CA TYR A 87 -10.25 10.54 2.22
C TYR A 87 -9.35 11.75 1.98
N SER A 88 -8.13 11.69 2.52
CA SER A 88 -7.01 12.61 2.23
C SER A 88 -5.79 11.80 1.78
N PRO A 89 -4.96 12.31 0.84
CA PRO A 89 -3.67 11.70 0.48
C PRO A 89 -2.75 11.41 1.67
N ASP A 90 -2.86 12.17 2.78
CA ASP A 90 -2.08 11.92 4.00
C ASP A 90 -2.34 10.55 4.65
N GLN A 91 -3.39 9.85 4.21
CA GLN A 91 -3.77 8.52 4.69
C GLN A 91 -3.18 7.40 3.82
N ASP A 92 -2.48 7.73 2.73
CA ASP A 92 -1.82 6.75 1.88
C ASP A 92 -0.67 6.06 2.61
N LEU A 93 -0.55 4.76 2.39
CA LEU A 93 0.56 3.98 2.89
C LEU A 93 1.78 4.17 1.99
N ARG A 94 2.95 4.41 2.61
CA ARG A 94 4.23 4.53 1.92
C ARG A 94 4.85 3.16 1.66
N VAL A 95 4.18 2.38 0.83
CA VAL A 95 4.52 0.98 0.54
C VAL A 95 5.08 0.79 -0.87
N THR A 96 5.12 1.85 -1.66
CA THR A 96 5.79 1.86 -2.97
C THR A 96 7.29 2.03 -2.79
N GLU A 97 8.06 1.43 -3.72
CA GLU A 97 9.50 1.61 -3.79
C GLU A 97 9.85 3.10 -3.92
N GLN A 98 9.26 3.78 -4.91
CA GLN A 98 9.44 5.22 -5.09
C GLN A 98 8.48 6.00 -4.19
N LEU A 99 9.00 6.99 -3.48
CA LEU A 99 8.19 7.85 -2.62
C LEU A 99 7.53 8.98 -3.43
N ASP A 100 6.34 9.40 -3.04
CA ASP A 100 5.71 10.59 -3.63
C ASP A 100 6.60 11.82 -3.40
N GLY A 101 6.69 12.69 -4.39
CA GLY A 101 7.56 13.88 -4.35
C GLY A 101 9.07 13.59 -4.30
N GLU A 102 9.52 12.36 -4.56
CA GLU A 102 10.95 12.01 -4.61
C GLU A 102 11.72 12.87 -5.64
N ILE A 103 12.80 13.51 -5.18
CA ILE A 103 13.70 14.35 -6.00
C ILE A 103 15.13 13.80 -6.06
N SER A 104 15.49 12.89 -5.16
CA SER A 104 16.80 12.23 -5.14
C SER A 104 16.70 10.87 -4.46
N ARG A 105 17.51 9.90 -4.93
CA ARG A 105 17.70 8.58 -4.34
C ARG A 105 19.17 8.18 -4.50
N GLN A 106 19.79 7.79 -3.40
CA GLN A 106 21.15 7.31 -3.36
C GLN A 106 21.21 5.97 -2.63
N GLU A 107 21.85 4.98 -3.25
CA GLU A 107 22.19 3.73 -2.56
C GLU A 107 23.29 3.99 -1.53
N ILE A 108 23.05 3.56 -0.30
CA ILE A 108 23.99 3.69 0.83
C ILE A 108 24.72 2.36 1.07
N GLY A 109 24.04 1.24 0.86
CA GLY A 109 24.65 -0.08 0.98
C GLY A 109 23.65 -1.22 1.02
N THR A 110 24.14 -2.40 1.38
CA THR A 110 23.35 -3.63 1.46
C THR A 110 23.42 -4.25 2.85
N GLU A 111 22.32 -4.83 3.31
CA GLU A 111 22.23 -5.55 4.58
C GLU A 111 21.26 -6.74 4.52
N MET A 112 21.43 -7.72 5.42
CA MET A 112 20.42 -8.75 5.67
C MET A 112 19.48 -8.27 6.77
N ARG A 113 18.20 -8.10 6.46
CA ARG A 113 17.20 -7.60 7.42
C ARG A 113 16.03 -8.56 7.50
N ASP A 114 15.73 -9.04 8.70
CA ASP A 114 14.69 -10.05 8.96
C ASP A 114 14.74 -11.26 8.02
N GLY A 115 15.95 -11.68 7.62
CA GLY A 115 16.18 -12.81 6.72
C GLY A 115 16.17 -12.46 5.23
N HIS A 116 15.91 -11.21 4.85
CA HIS A 116 15.83 -10.76 3.46
C HIS A 116 17.05 -9.92 3.03
N PRO A 117 17.65 -10.18 1.85
CA PRO A 117 18.68 -9.32 1.26
C PRO A 117 18.08 -7.95 0.89
N THR A 118 18.61 -6.89 1.48
CA THR A 118 18.01 -5.56 1.46
C THR A 118 19.01 -4.49 1.01
N ILE A 119 18.56 -3.54 0.18
CA ILE A 119 19.33 -2.33 -0.16
C ILE A 119 18.81 -1.18 0.71
N LEU A 120 19.73 -0.42 1.32
CA LEU A 120 19.43 0.82 2.02
C LEU A 120 19.63 2.00 1.07
N TYR A 121 18.59 2.81 0.94
CA TYR A 121 18.60 4.06 0.20
C TYR A 121 18.44 5.25 1.13
N GLU A 122 19.15 6.33 0.82
CA GLU A 122 18.79 7.68 1.25
C GLU A 122 17.94 8.32 0.16
N VAL A 123 16.77 8.84 0.54
CA VAL A 123 15.75 9.35 -0.38
C VAL A 123 15.34 10.74 0.07
N THR A 124 15.43 11.72 -0.82
CA THR A 124 14.96 13.10 -0.56
C THR A 124 13.64 13.32 -1.29
N THR A 125 12.64 13.84 -0.57
CA THR A 125 11.34 14.23 -1.14
C THR A 125 11.10 15.73 -1.00
N LYS A 126 10.29 16.30 -1.88
CA LYS A 126 9.88 17.70 -1.84
C LYS A 126 8.39 17.86 -2.10
N HIS A 127 7.69 18.48 -1.15
CA HIS A 127 6.30 18.87 -1.27
C HIS A 127 6.15 20.37 -0.97
N GLY A 128 6.01 21.18 -2.02
CA GLY A 128 6.04 22.63 -1.90
C GLY A 128 7.40 23.11 -1.38
N GLU A 129 7.42 23.78 -0.24
CA GLU A 129 8.64 24.24 0.44
C GLU A 129 9.24 23.19 1.37
N ARG A 130 8.51 22.11 1.68
CA ARG A 130 8.96 21.08 2.60
C ARG A 130 9.90 20.10 1.89
N ILE A 131 11.13 19.98 2.40
CA ILE A 131 12.11 18.98 1.99
C ILE A 131 12.30 18.00 3.14
N GLU A 132 12.24 16.70 2.86
CA GLU A 132 12.44 15.65 3.84
C GLU A 132 13.41 14.59 3.32
N GLU A 133 14.21 14.04 4.22
CA GLU A 133 15.13 12.93 3.96
C GLU A 133 14.63 11.67 4.67
N TYR A 134 14.70 10.55 3.95
CA TYR A 134 14.26 9.24 4.40
C TYR A 134 15.38 8.23 4.20
N TYR A 135 15.52 7.32 5.16
CA TYR A 135 16.26 6.06 4.96
C TYR A 135 15.25 4.96 4.69
N GLN A 136 15.31 4.37 3.49
CA GLN A 136 14.40 3.35 3.02
C GLN A 136 15.15 2.05 2.78
N TRP A 137 14.64 0.97 3.38
CA TRP A 137 15.14 -0.38 3.18
C TRP A 137 14.21 -1.13 2.23
N LEU A 138 14.77 -1.64 1.13
CA LEU A 138 14.04 -2.39 0.11
C LEU A 138 14.60 -3.80 -0.03
N ALA A 139 13.77 -4.80 0.26
CA ALA A 139 14.09 -6.20 0.05
C ALA A 139 14.20 -6.49 -1.47
N THR A 140 15.23 -7.21 -1.87
CA THR A 140 15.53 -7.50 -3.29
C THR A 140 14.89 -8.79 -3.79
N ASP A 141 14.44 -9.63 -2.86
CA ASP A 141 13.82 -10.94 -3.09
C ASP A 141 12.29 -10.93 -2.95
N ILE A 142 11.69 -9.81 -2.50
CA ILE A 142 10.24 -9.62 -2.42
C ILE A 142 9.82 -8.67 -3.54
N ARG A 143 8.88 -9.12 -4.38
CA ARG A 143 8.29 -8.30 -5.45
C ARG A 143 6.78 -8.34 -5.32
N PHE A 144 6.15 -7.17 -5.32
CA PHE A 144 4.72 -7.02 -5.20
C PHE A 144 4.23 -5.90 -6.13
#